data_AF-B5TVA9-F1
#
_entry.id   AF-B5TVA9-F1
#
_cell.length_a   1.000
_cell.length_b   1.000
_cell.length_c   1.000
_cell.angle_alpha   90.00
_cell.angle_beta   90.00
_cell.angle_gamma   90.00
#
_symmetry.space_group_name_H-M   'P 1'
#
loop_
_entity.id
_entity.type
_entity.pdbx_description
1 polymer ?
#
loop_
_entity_poly.entity_id
_entity_poly.type
_entity_poly.pdbx_seq_one_letter_code
_entity_poly.pdbx_strand_id
1 'polypeptide(L)'
;WPATPMIGIWLANETGWGIFYGLVLAVWYGVLPLLDAMFGEDFNNPPEEVVEKLEKERYYRVLTYLTVPMHYAALIVSAWWVGTQSMSWFEIGALALSLGIVNGLALNTGHELGHKKEAFDRWMAKIVLAVVGYGHFFIEHNKGHHRDVATPMDPATSRMGENIYKFSTREIPGAFRRAWGLEEQRLSRRGQSVWSFDNEILQPMVITVVLYTLLLAFFGPKMLVFLPIQMAFGWWQLTSANYIEHYGLLREKMADGRYEHQKPHHSWNSNHIVSNLVLFHLQRHSDHHA
;
A
#
# COMPACT_ATOMS: atom_id res chain seq x y z
N TRP A 1 9.09 11.98 -2.66
CA TRP A 1 7.95 11.88 -1.73
C TRP A 1 8.20 10.97 -0.51
N PRO A 2 8.77 9.75 -0.62
CA PRO A 2 8.96 8.90 0.57
C PRO A 2 9.82 9.51 1.70
N ALA A 3 10.65 10.52 1.39
CA ALA A 3 11.46 11.25 2.35
C ALA A 3 10.71 12.30 3.19
N THR A 4 9.45 12.63 2.89
CA THR A 4 8.75 13.78 3.50
C THR A 4 8.68 13.73 5.04
N PRO A 5 8.53 12.58 5.72
CA PRO A 5 8.63 12.53 7.18
C PRO A 5 9.98 13.03 7.72
N MET A 6 11.08 12.74 7.01
CA MET A 6 12.42 13.21 7.39
C MET A 6 12.57 14.72 7.20
N ILE A 7 11.90 15.29 6.19
CA ILE A 7 11.82 16.74 6.01
C ILE A 7 11.06 17.37 7.18
N GLY A 8 9.95 16.76 7.60
CA GLY A 8 9.20 17.20 8.78
C GLY A 8 10.02 17.12 10.07
N ILE A 9 10.78 16.05 10.27
CA ILE A 9 11.73 15.90 11.39
C ILE A 9 12.79 17.01 11.35
N TRP A 10 13.40 17.25 10.19
CA TRP A 10 14.41 18.30 10.03
C TRP A 10 13.84 19.69 10.35
N LEU A 11 12.66 20.04 9.82
CA LEU A 11 12.01 21.30 10.13
C LEU A 11 11.66 21.45 11.61
N ALA A 12 11.16 20.38 12.25
CA ALA A 12 10.89 20.38 13.69
C ALA A 12 12.17 20.62 14.51
N ASN A 13 13.31 20.04 14.10
CA ASN A 13 14.60 20.25 14.73
C ASN A 13 15.09 21.70 14.60
N GLU A 14 15.06 22.26 13.39
CA GLU A 14 15.58 23.61 13.14
C GLU A 14 14.73 24.71 13.78
N THR A 15 13.41 24.51 13.87
CA THR A 15 12.47 25.52 14.37
C THR A 15 12.08 25.33 15.83
N GLY A 16 12.23 24.11 16.36
CA GLY A 16 11.67 23.69 17.64
C GLY A 16 10.15 23.48 17.63
N TRP A 17 9.50 23.53 16.46
CA TRP A 17 8.04 23.46 16.35
C TRP A 17 7.57 22.03 16.00
N GLY A 18 6.93 21.36 16.95
CA GLY A 18 6.42 20.00 16.77
C GLY A 18 5.35 19.82 15.69
N ILE A 19 4.76 20.91 15.18
CA ILE A 19 3.76 20.85 14.10
C ILE A 19 4.31 20.21 12.81
N PHE A 20 5.62 20.33 12.57
CA PHE A 20 6.26 19.76 11.38
C PHE A 20 6.30 18.23 11.37
N TYR A 21 6.10 17.55 12.51
CA TYR A 21 5.88 16.10 12.52
C TYR A 21 4.59 15.70 11.79
N GLY A 22 3.62 16.61 11.70
CA GLY A 22 2.39 16.46 10.91
C GLY A 22 2.51 16.94 9.46
N LEU A 23 3.70 17.28 8.97
CA LEU A 23 3.88 17.87 7.64
C LEU A 23 3.23 17.02 6.53
N VAL A 24 3.43 15.70 6.56
CA VAL A 24 2.88 14.81 5.54
C VAL A 24 1.34 14.86 5.55
N LEU A 25 0.72 14.90 6.73
CA LEU A 25 -0.74 15.01 6.84
C LEU A 25 -1.25 16.31 6.20
N ALA A 26 -0.58 17.43 6.48
CA ALA A 26 -0.95 18.73 5.93
C ALA A 26 -0.80 18.76 4.40
N VAL A 27 0.27 18.17 3.86
CA VAL A 27 0.46 18.10 2.41
C VAL A 27 -0.54 17.12 1.78
N TRP A 28 -0.77 15.96 2.39
CA TRP A 28 -1.63 14.91 1.84
C TRP A 28 -3.12 15.27 1.83
N TYR A 29 -3.63 15.84 2.93
CA TYR A 29 -5.05 16.17 3.05
C TYR A 29 -5.37 17.63 2.73
N GLY A 30 -4.37 18.50 2.65
CA GLY A 30 -4.53 19.90 2.29
C GLY A 30 -3.98 20.20 0.90
N VAL A 31 -2.65 20.12 0.75
CA VAL A 31 -1.98 20.59 -0.47
C VAL A 31 -2.34 19.75 -1.70
N LEU A 32 -2.29 18.41 -1.64
CA LEU A 32 -2.58 17.56 -2.79
C LEU A 32 -4.00 17.76 -3.34
N PRO A 33 -5.08 17.73 -2.53
CA PRO A 33 -6.43 18.03 -3.01
C PRO A 33 -6.56 19.44 -3.60
N LEU A 34 -5.88 20.44 -3.04
CA LEU A 34 -5.85 21.79 -3.60
C LEU A 34 -5.17 21.80 -4.98
N LEU A 35 -4.05 21.09 -5.15
CA LEU A 35 -3.39 20.98 -6.44
C LEU A 35 -4.24 20.20 -7.46
N ASP A 36 -4.93 19.15 -7.05
CA ASP A 36 -5.89 18.44 -7.92
C ASP A 36 -7.01 19.37 -8.37
N ALA A 37 -7.56 20.20 -7.47
CA ALA A 37 -8.58 21.19 -7.83
C ALA A 37 -8.04 22.29 -8.77
N MET A 38 -6.75 22.63 -8.66
CA MET A 38 -6.10 23.65 -9.50
C MET A 38 -5.72 23.14 -10.89
N PHE A 39 -5.19 21.92 -10.99
CA PHE A 39 -4.69 21.34 -12.24
C PHE A 39 -5.73 20.47 -12.97
N GLY A 40 -6.77 20.02 -12.27
CA GLY A 40 -7.90 19.30 -12.86
C GLY A 40 -7.63 17.83 -13.16
N GLU A 41 -8.34 17.33 -14.16
CA GLU A 41 -8.39 15.91 -14.54
C GLU A 41 -7.81 15.68 -15.94
N ASP A 42 -7.17 14.53 -16.13
CA ASP A 42 -6.73 14.05 -17.44
C ASP A 42 -7.46 12.75 -17.80
N PHE A 43 -8.27 12.81 -18.87
CA PHE A 43 -9.04 11.69 -19.40
C PHE A 43 -8.29 10.93 -20.51
N ASN A 44 -7.08 11.36 -20.88
CA ASN A 44 -6.34 10.70 -21.94
C ASN A 44 -5.73 9.38 -21.47
N ASN A 45 -6.08 8.29 -22.15
CA ASN A 45 -5.36 7.03 -22.02
C ASN A 45 -4.32 6.92 -23.15
N PRO A 46 -3.03 6.69 -22.84
CA PRO A 46 -2.03 6.48 -23.87
C PRO A 46 -2.40 5.24 -24.72
N PRO A 47 -2.12 5.24 -26.02
CA PRO A 47 -2.33 4.07 -26.87
C PRO A 47 -1.57 2.86 -26.31
N GLU A 48 -2.16 1.66 -26.36
CA GLU A 48 -1.56 0.41 -25.83
C GLU A 48 -0.11 0.19 -26.31
N GLU A 49 0.19 0.55 -27.56
CA GLU A 49 1.52 0.46 -28.16
C GLU A 49 2.60 1.30 -27.43
N VAL A 50 2.19 2.42 -26.82
CA VAL A 50 3.09 3.33 -26.08
C VAL A 50 3.28 2.84 -24.64
N VAL A 51 2.26 2.21 -24.04
CA VAL A 51 2.31 1.67 -22.68
C VAL A 51 3.42 0.64 -22.56
N GLU A 52 3.46 -0.35 -23.47
CA GLU A 52 4.47 -1.42 -23.42
C GLU A 52 5.91 -0.88 -23.59
N LYS A 53 6.06 0.24 -24.31
CA LYS A 53 7.35 0.92 -24.48
C LYS A 53 7.76 1.68 -23.22
N LEU A 54 6.85 2.45 -22.62
CA LEU A 54 7.08 3.20 -21.38
C LEU A 54 7.38 2.26 -20.21
N GLU A 55 6.69 1.13 -20.10
CA GLU A 55 6.96 0.11 -19.08
C GLU A 55 8.38 -0.47 -19.18
N LYS A 56 8.93 -0.58 -20.39
CA LYS A 56 10.29 -1.07 -20.64
C LYS A 56 11.36 0.00 -20.41
N GLU A 57 10.98 1.26 -20.24
CA GLU A 57 11.95 2.33 -20.00
C GLU A 57 12.60 2.19 -18.62
N ARG A 58 13.93 2.05 -18.63
CA ARG A 58 14.73 1.90 -17.41
C ARG A 58 14.57 3.05 -16.43
N TYR A 59 14.26 4.24 -16.92
CA TYR A 59 14.09 5.44 -16.10
C TYR A 59 13.00 5.26 -15.04
N TYR A 60 11.77 4.91 -15.46
CA TYR A 60 10.65 4.72 -14.53
C TYR A 60 10.90 3.56 -13.58
N ARG A 61 11.47 2.46 -14.09
CA ARG A 61 11.78 1.28 -13.27
C ARG A 61 12.81 1.57 -12.17
N VAL A 62 13.86 2.33 -12.49
CA VAL A 62 14.88 2.75 -11.50
C VAL A 62 14.27 3.67 -10.45
N LEU A 63 13.40 4.61 -10.83
CA LEU A 63 12.72 5.47 -9.86
C LEU A 63 11.89 4.67 -8.86
N THR A 64 11.14 3.67 -9.32
CA THR A 64 10.36 2.77 -8.45
C THR A 64 11.28 1.95 -7.54
N TYR A 65 12.44 1.50 -8.00
CA TYR A 65 13.40 0.82 -7.11
C TYR A 65 13.98 1.74 -6.05
N LEU A 66 14.24 3.00 -6.38
CA LEU A 66 14.80 3.97 -5.45
C LEU A 66 13.81 4.33 -4.33
N THR A 67 12.50 4.15 -4.51
CA THR A 67 11.54 4.38 -3.41
C THR A 67 11.66 3.32 -2.31
N VAL A 68 12.03 2.07 -2.65
CA VAL A 68 12.15 0.96 -1.69
C VAL A 68 13.10 1.29 -0.52
N PRO A 69 14.38 1.61 -0.73
CA PRO A 69 15.28 1.98 0.38
C PRO A 69 14.84 3.27 1.08
N MET A 70 14.15 4.18 0.38
CA MET A 70 13.66 5.42 0.98
C MET A 70 12.53 5.19 2.00
N HIS A 71 11.66 4.20 1.78
CA HIS A 71 10.65 3.80 2.77
C HIS A 71 11.30 3.22 4.04
N TYR A 72 12.33 2.40 3.89
CA TYR A 72 13.12 1.92 5.02
C TYR A 72 13.81 3.06 5.76
N ALA A 73 14.46 3.98 5.04
CA ALA A 73 15.11 5.14 5.63
C ALA A 73 14.11 6.00 6.42
N ALA A 74 12.93 6.29 5.83
CA ALA A 74 11.89 7.06 6.50
C ALA A 74 11.42 6.38 7.80
N LEU A 75 11.19 5.07 7.79
CA LEU A 75 10.81 4.32 8.99
C LEU A 75 11.93 4.33 10.04
N ILE A 76 13.16 4.00 9.67
CA ILE A 76 14.30 3.90 10.58
C ILE A 76 14.62 5.26 11.21
N VAL A 77 14.67 6.34 10.41
CA VAL A 77 14.94 7.70 10.90
C VAL A 77 13.81 8.17 11.81
N SER A 78 12.55 7.91 11.48
CA SER A 78 11.43 8.28 12.34
C SER A 78 11.45 7.50 13.67
N ALA A 79 11.75 6.20 13.63
CA ALA A 79 11.87 5.37 14.81
C ALA A 79 13.05 5.82 15.70
N TRP A 80 14.21 6.10 15.10
CA TRP A 80 15.37 6.68 15.78
C TRP A 80 15.02 8.00 16.45
N TRP A 81 14.32 8.89 15.74
CA TRP A 81 13.92 10.19 16.27
C TRP A 81 13.00 10.05 17.49
N VAL A 82 11.95 9.23 17.38
CA VAL A 82 11.02 8.96 18.50
C VAL A 82 11.73 8.31 19.70
N GLY A 83 12.69 7.42 19.44
CA GLY A 83 13.46 6.73 20.48
C GLY A 83 14.44 7.64 21.22
N THR A 84 15.02 8.62 20.54
CA THR A 84 16.14 9.42 21.09
C THR A 84 15.75 10.82 21.53
N GLN A 85 14.70 11.40 20.97
CA GLN A 85 14.27 12.76 21.29
C GLN A 85 13.19 12.80 22.38
N SER A 86 13.14 13.92 23.10
CA SER A 86 12.03 14.24 23.99
C SER A 86 10.86 14.74 23.15
N MET A 87 9.80 13.94 23.09
CA MET A 87 8.60 14.24 22.32
C MET A 87 7.37 13.98 23.19
N SER A 88 6.36 14.82 23.06
CA SER A 88 5.03 14.55 23.59
C SER A 88 4.37 13.40 22.82
N TRP A 89 3.36 12.77 23.43
CA TRP A 89 2.59 11.73 22.76
C TRP A 89 1.84 12.22 21.52
N PHE A 90 1.46 13.50 21.48
CA PHE A 90 0.84 14.12 20.30
C PHE A 90 1.81 14.19 19.12
N GLU A 91 3.06 14.58 19.37
CA GLU A 91 4.10 14.65 18.33
C GLU A 91 4.48 13.27 17.81
N ILE A 92 4.58 12.26 18.69
CA ILE A 92 4.78 10.86 18.30
C ILE A 92 3.63 10.38 17.43
N GLY A 93 2.38 10.69 17.81
CA GLY A 93 1.20 10.36 17.03
C GLY A 93 1.20 11.04 15.66
N ALA A 94 1.50 12.34 15.59
CA ALA A 94 1.58 13.08 14.33
C ALA A 94 2.64 12.51 13.38
N LEU A 95 3.83 12.20 13.90
CA LEU A 95 4.89 11.57 13.10
C LEU A 95 4.50 10.15 12.66
N ALA A 96 3.85 9.36 13.52
CA ALA A 96 3.40 8.02 13.19
C ALA A 96 2.34 8.03 12.08
N LEU A 97 1.37 8.95 12.13
CA LEU A 97 0.36 9.11 11.08
C LEU A 97 0.97 9.63 9.78
N SER A 98 1.89 10.61 9.86
CA SER A 98 2.64 11.09 8.69
C SER A 98 3.44 9.97 8.02
N LEU A 99 4.13 9.15 8.81
CA LEU A 99 4.84 7.98 8.30
C LEU A 99 3.88 6.92 7.77
N GLY A 100 2.71 6.75 8.39
CA GLY A 100 1.66 5.84 7.92
C GLY A 100 1.18 6.17 6.51
N ILE A 101 0.99 7.45 6.17
CA ILE A 101 0.69 7.87 4.78
C ILE A 101 1.79 7.44 3.82
N VAL A 102 3.05 7.73 4.20
CA VAL A 102 4.20 7.35 3.38
C VAL A 102 4.32 5.83 3.24
N ASN A 103 3.97 5.07 4.26
CA ASN A 103 3.97 3.61 4.20
C ASN A 103 2.74 3.05 3.46
N GLY A 104 1.65 3.81 3.34
CA GLY A 104 0.61 3.55 2.34
C GLY A 104 1.17 3.58 0.92
N LEU A 105 2.08 4.50 0.62
CA LEU A 105 2.76 4.55 -0.70
C LEU A 105 3.80 3.44 -0.90
N ALA A 106 4.32 2.85 0.18
CA ALA A 106 5.07 1.61 0.07
C ALA A 106 4.19 0.47 -0.45
N LEU A 107 2.89 0.45 -0.12
CA LEU A 107 1.94 -0.51 -0.70
C LEU A 107 1.77 -0.28 -2.21
N ASN A 108 1.67 0.98 -2.67
CA ASN A 108 1.63 1.31 -4.10
C ASN A 108 2.92 0.89 -4.82
N THR A 109 4.09 1.10 -4.21
CA THR A 109 5.35 0.61 -4.77
C THR A 109 5.36 -0.92 -4.84
N GLY A 110 4.88 -1.60 -3.78
CA GLY A 110 4.77 -3.05 -3.73
C GLY A 110 3.77 -3.62 -4.73
N HIS A 111 2.69 -2.89 -5.01
CA HIS A 111 1.72 -3.16 -6.06
C HIS A 111 2.37 -3.14 -7.43
N GLU A 112 3.02 -2.03 -7.80
CA GLU A 112 3.63 -1.84 -9.12
C GLU A 112 4.70 -2.91 -9.40
N LEU A 113 5.58 -3.13 -8.43
CA LEU A 113 6.63 -4.15 -8.53
C LEU A 113 6.06 -5.57 -8.46
N GLY A 114 4.91 -5.74 -7.80
CA GLY A 114 4.25 -7.02 -7.60
C GLY A 114 3.68 -7.62 -8.87
N HIS A 115 3.23 -6.78 -9.81
CA HIS A 115 2.71 -7.21 -11.13
C HIS A 115 3.81 -7.65 -12.10
N LYS A 116 5.07 -7.26 -11.84
CA LYS A 116 6.16 -7.60 -12.75
C LYS A 116 6.57 -9.08 -12.59
N LYS A 117 7.01 -9.68 -13.70
CA LYS A 117 7.34 -11.12 -13.77
C LYS A 117 8.74 -11.44 -13.25
N GLU A 118 9.66 -10.49 -13.29
CA GLU A 118 11.07 -10.70 -12.94
C GLU A 118 11.25 -10.96 -11.45
N ALA A 119 12.15 -11.88 -11.10
CA ALA A 119 12.39 -12.27 -9.72
C ALA A 119 12.87 -11.10 -8.84
N PHE A 120 13.66 -10.19 -9.41
CA PHE A 120 14.15 -9.01 -8.69
C PHE A 120 13.00 -8.06 -8.31
N ASP A 121 12.07 -7.77 -9.24
CA ASP A 121 10.91 -6.91 -8.96
C ASP A 121 10.05 -7.51 -7.85
N ARG A 122 9.78 -8.82 -7.94
CA ARG A 122 8.96 -9.53 -6.94
C ARG A 122 9.61 -9.51 -5.56
N TRP A 123 10.93 -9.58 -5.48
CA TRP A 123 11.64 -9.43 -4.20
C TRP A 123 11.61 -8.00 -3.69
N MET A 124 11.77 -7.00 -4.57
CA MET A 124 11.63 -5.59 -4.18
C MET A 124 10.22 -5.29 -3.67
N ALA A 125 9.18 -5.87 -4.28
CA ALA A 125 7.80 -5.81 -3.81
C ALA A 125 7.65 -6.40 -2.38
N LYS A 126 8.17 -7.60 -2.14
CA LYS A 126 8.14 -8.22 -0.80
C LYS A 126 8.89 -7.39 0.24
N ILE A 127 10.05 -6.87 -0.13
CA ILE A 127 10.89 -6.05 0.75
C ILE A 127 10.15 -4.75 1.11
N VAL A 128 9.61 -4.01 0.14
CA VAL A 128 8.91 -2.76 0.44
C VAL A 128 7.62 -2.99 1.24
N LEU A 129 6.87 -4.07 0.98
CA LEU A 129 5.67 -4.42 1.74
C LEU A 129 5.98 -4.83 3.19
N ALA A 130 7.20 -5.29 3.47
CA ALA A 130 7.65 -5.61 4.83
C ALA A 130 7.83 -4.36 5.71
N VAL A 131 8.07 -3.17 5.13
CA VAL A 131 8.18 -1.91 5.88
C VAL A 131 6.89 -1.60 6.65
N VAL A 132 5.75 -1.94 6.06
CA VAL A 132 4.42 -1.70 6.62
C VAL A 132 3.76 -3.00 7.10
N GLY A 133 4.50 -4.12 7.17
CA GLY A 133 3.99 -5.39 7.68
C GLY A 133 2.78 -5.97 6.91
N TYR A 134 2.62 -5.65 5.63
CA TYR A 134 1.47 -6.05 4.82
C TYR A 134 1.87 -6.98 3.66
N GLY A 135 2.87 -7.84 3.89
CA GLY A 135 3.45 -8.70 2.86
C GLY A 135 2.49 -9.70 2.20
N HIS A 136 1.38 -10.05 2.85
CA HIS A 136 0.37 -10.94 2.29
C HIS A 136 -0.36 -10.35 1.08
N PHE A 137 -0.39 -9.02 0.96
CA PHE A 137 -0.94 -8.31 -0.19
C PHE A 137 -0.31 -8.73 -1.52
N PHE A 138 0.98 -9.08 -1.52
CA PHE A 138 1.66 -9.59 -2.72
C PHE A 138 0.97 -10.82 -3.33
N ILE A 139 0.37 -11.66 -2.50
CA ILE A 139 -0.39 -12.83 -2.94
C ILE A 139 -1.84 -12.48 -3.15
N GLU A 140 -2.44 -11.82 -2.16
CA GLU A 140 -3.86 -11.48 -2.18
C GLU A 140 -4.21 -10.74 -3.45
N HIS A 141 -3.48 -9.67 -3.75
CA HIS A 141 -3.79 -8.78 -4.84
C HIS A 141 -3.66 -9.48 -6.19
N ASN A 142 -2.47 -10.06 -6.41
CA ASN A 142 -2.07 -10.63 -7.70
C ASN A 142 -2.79 -11.93 -8.08
N LYS A 143 -3.12 -12.76 -7.09
CA LYS A 143 -3.70 -14.11 -7.31
C LYS A 143 -5.15 -14.22 -6.83
N GLY A 144 -5.61 -13.26 -6.02
CA GLY A 144 -6.94 -13.20 -5.45
C GLY A 144 -7.74 -12.06 -6.04
N HIS A 145 -7.50 -10.84 -5.57
CA HIS A 145 -8.34 -9.68 -5.83
C HIS A 145 -8.66 -9.50 -7.31
N HIS A 146 -7.64 -9.43 -8.18
CA HIS A 146 -7.83 -9.33 -9.63
C HIS A 146 -8.79 -10.37 -10.23
N ARG A 147 -8.76 -11.60 -9.72
CA ARG A 147 -9.62 -12.68 -10.22
C ARG A 147 -11.09 -12.48 -9.83
N ASP A 148 -11.32 -12.12 -8.57
CA ASP A 148 -12.66 -12.11 -7.97
C ASP A 148 -13.18 -10.69 -7.67
N VAL A 149 -12.50 -9.64 -8.10
CA VAL A 149 -12.90 -8.23 -7.93
C VAL A 149 -14.34 -8.04 -8.41
N ALA A 150 -15.08 -7.20 -7.68
CA ALA A 150 -16.52 -6.99 -7.84
C ALA A 150 -17.33 -8.28 -7.73
N THR A 151 -16.93 -9.22 -6.85
CA THR A 151 -17.74 -10.40 -6.51
C THR A 151 -17.80 -10.59 -4.98
N PRO A 152 -18.75 -11.36 -4.44
CA PRO A 152 -18.82 -11.63 -3.00
C PRO A 152 -17.64 -12.44 -2.44
N MET A 153 -16.81 -13.03 -3.32
CA MET A 153 -15.65 -13.82 -2.93
C MET A 153 -14.41 -12.97 -2.64
N ASP A 154 -14.42 -11.71 -3.08
CA ASP A 154 -13.32 -10.77 -2.90
C ASP A 154 -13.49 -9.94 -1.61
N PRO A 155 -12.56 -10.06 -0.63
CA PRO A 155 -12.61 -9.25 0.59
C PRO A 155 -12.54 -7.74 0.30
N ALA A 156 -11.80 -7.34 -0.73
CA ALA A 156 -11.59 -5.94 -1.11
C ALA A 156 -12.77 -5.30 -1.87
N THR A 157 -13.78 -6.09 -2.25
CA THR A 157 -15.02 -5.55 -2.82
C THR A 157 -15.93 -5.02 -1.72
N SER A 158 -16.07 -3.70 -1.64
CA SER A 158 -16.97 -3.02 -0.69
C SER A 158 -18.42 -3.06 -1.14
N ARG A 159 -19.32 -3.39 -0.20
CA ARG A 159 -20.74 -3.63 -0.52
C ARG A 159 -21.53 -2.33 -0.51
N MET A 160 -22.59 -2.27 -1.32
CA MET A 160 -23.54 -1.15 -1.28
C MET A 160 -24.12 -1.00 0.14
N GLY A 161 -24.05 0.20 0.71
CA GLY A 161 -24.50 0.51 2.06
C GLY A 161 -23.55 0.07 3.19
N GLU A 162 -22.40 -0.53 2.88
CA GLU A 162 -21.36 -0.83 3.88
C GLU A 162 -20.59 0.44 4.21
N ASN A 163 -20.39 0.76 5.50
CA ASN A 163 -19.51 1.86 5.88
C ASN A 163 -18.05 1.39 5.92
N ILE A 164 -17.11 2.32 5.78
CA ILE A 164 -15.67 2.04 5.69
C ILE A 164 -15.11 1.27 6.90
N TYR A 165 -15.64 1.47 8.12
CA TYR A 165 -15.17 0.77 9.31
C TYR A 165 -15.62 -0.69 9.34
N LYS A 166 -16.87 -0.95 8.94
CA LYS A 166 -17.37 -2.33 8.77
C LYS A 166 -16.63 -3.03 7.64
N PHE A 167 -16.34 -2.31 6.56
CA PHE A 167 -15.52 -2.80 5.46
C PHE A 167 -14.11 -3.17 5.94
N SER A 168 -13.39 -2.28 6.62
CA SER A 168 -12.00 -2.52 7.05
C SER A 168 -11.86 -3.73 7.96
N THR A 169 -12.79 -3.90 8.91
CA THR A 169 -12.82 -5.07 9.82
C THR A 169 -13.12 -6.39 9.10
N ARG A 170 -13.71 -6.35 7.91
CA ARG A 170 -13.95 -7.51 7.04
C ARG A 170 -12.80 -7.75 6.08
N GLU A 171 -12.33 -6.69 5.43
CA GLU A 171 -11.36 -6.69 4.36
C GLU A 171 -9.98 -7.11 4.85
N ILE A 172 -9.41 -6.43 5.84
CA ILE A 172 -8.04 -6.70 6.33
C ILE A 172 -7.82 -8.16 6.74
N PRO A 173 -8.62 -8.75 7.67
CA PRO A 173 -8.44 -10.16 8.02
C PRO A 173 -8.90 -11.11 6.92
N GLY A 174 -9.84 -10.70 6.06
CA GLY A 174 -10.29 -11.48 4.90
C GLY A 174 -9.18 -11.65 3.86
N ALA A 175 -8.50 -10.56 3.53
CA ALA A 175 -7.35 -10.48 2.65
C ALA A 175 -6.24 -11.43 3.11
N PHE A 176 -5.86 -11.36 4.39
CA PHE A 176 -4.86 -12.27 4.94
C PHE A 176 -5.26 -13.76 4.85
N ARG A 177 -6.49 -14.10 5.29
CA ARG A 177 -6.97 -15.50 5.25
C ARG A 177 -6.99 -16.05 3.83
N ARG A 178 -7.46 -15.24 2.88
CA ARG A 178 -7.53 -15.63 1.47
C ARG A 178 -6.13 -15.81 0.87
N ALA A 179 -5.21 -14.88 1.14
CA ALA A 179 -3.82 -15.00 0.72
C ALA A 179 -3.17 -16.29 1.25
N TRP A 180 -3.37 -16.58 2.54
CA TRP A 180 -2.84 -17.79 3.17
C TRP A 180 -3.37 -19.06 2.50
N GLY A 181 -4.68 -19.13 2.24
CA GLY A 181 -5.31 -20.26 1.54
C GLY A 181 -4.79 -20.43 0.10
N LEU A 182 -4.52 -19.33 -0.61
CA LEU A 182 -3.92 -19.40 -1.96
C LEU A 182 -2.49 -19.96 -1.93
N GLU A 183 -1.70 -19.58 -0.94
CA GLU A 183 -0.34 -20.12 -0.76
C GLU A 183 -0.34 -21.57 -0.31
N GLU A 184 -1.24 -21.96 0.59
CA GLU A 184 -1.43 -23.36 0.99
C GLU A 184 -1.78 -24.24 -0.21
N GLN A 185 -2.68 -23.79 -1.09
CA GLN A 185 -3.00 -24.50 -2.33
C GLN A 185 -1.80 -24.57 -3.28
N ARG A 186 -1.02 -23.49 -3.42
CA ARG A 186 0.18 -23.49 -4.28
C ARG A 186 1.25 -24.46 -3.78
N LEU A 187 1.51 -24.47 -2.48
CA LEU A 187 2.56 -25.28 -1.85
C LEU A 187 2.16 -26.75 -1.77
N SER A 188 0.91 -27.06 -1.49
CA SER A 188 0.41 -28.45 -1.48
C SER A 188 0.54 -29.12 -2.86
N ARG A 189 0.26 -28.39 -3.96
CA ARG A 189 0.50 -28.87 -5.34
C ARG A 189 1.98 -29.17 -5.63
N ARG A 190 2.90 -28.60 -4.84
CA ARG A 190 4.35 -28.85 -4.93
C ARG A 190 4.85 -29.86 -3.89
N GLY A 191 3.96 -30.46 -3.10
CA GLY A 191 4.34 -31.36 -2.01
C GLY A 191 5.07 -30.66 -0.85
N GLN A 192 4.90 -29.34 -0.69
CA GLN A 192 5.59 -28.53 0.30
C GLN A 192 4.67 -28.12 1.46
N SER A 193 5.24 -27.97 2.65
CA SER A 193 4.55 -27.42 3.82
C SER A 193 4.22 -25.93 3.62
N VAL A 194 3.08 -25.48 4.15
CA VAL A 194 2.73 -24.06 4.21
C VAL A 194 3.72 -23.24 5.07
N TRP A 195 4.48 -23.90 5.94
CA TRP A 195 5.53 -23.29 6.76
C TRP A 195 6.91 -23.27 6.09
N SER A 196 7.01 -23.66 4.82
CA SER A 196 8.27 -23.62 4.07
C SER A 196 8.71 -22.19 3.77
N PHE A 197 10.01 -21.99 3.57
CA PHE A 197 10.56 -20.72 3.10
C PHE A 197 10.10 -20.34 1.69
N ASP A 198 9.51 -21.28 0.95
CA ASP A 198 8.88 -21.00 -0.33
C ASP A 198 7.53 -20.28 -0.19
N ASN A 199 6.94 -20.20 1.01
CA ASN A 199 5.75 -19.40 1.26
C ASN A 199 6.06 -17.91 1.09
N GLU A 200 5.44 -17.29 0.09
CA GLU A 200 5.70 -15.90 -0.28
C GLU A 200 5.14 -14.89 0.73
N ILE A 201 4.30 -15.32 1.68
CA ILE A 201 3.82 -14.52 2.81
C ILE A 201 4.83 -14.54 3.96
N LEU A 202 5.45 -15.70 4.23
CA LEU A 202 6.42 -15.83 5.32
C LEU A 202 7.70 -15.04 5.05
N GLN A 203 8.15 -14.96 3.80
CA GLN A 203 9.34 -14.21 3.40
C GLN A 203 9.31 -12.74 3.87
N PRO A 204 8.33 -11.89 3.47
CA PRO A 204 8.23 -10.52 3.96
C PRO A 204 7.82 -10.42 5.43
N MET A 205 7.08 -11.40 5.96
CA MET A 205 6.72 -11.43 7.39
C MET A 205 7.97 -11.54 8.28
N VAL A 206 8.92 -12.41 7.93
CA VAL A 206 10.20 -12.54 8.65
C VAL A 206 10.98 -11.21 8.61
N ILE A 207 11.04 -10.54 7.46
CA ILE A 207 11.69 -9.24 7.33
C ILE A 207 11.02 -8.21 8.27
N THR A 208 9.68 -8.16 8.29
CA THR A 208 8.92 -7.27 9.16
C THR A 208 9.22 -7.53 10.63
N VAL A 209 9.17 -8.80 11.07
CA VAL A 209 9.42 -9.19 12.46
C VAL A 209 10.83 -8.80 12.87
N VAL A 210 11.85 -9.15 12.08
CA VAL A 210 13.24 -8.79 12.36
C VAL A 210 13.40 -7.28 12.44
N LEU A 211 12.89 -6.54 11.45
CA LEU A 211 12.97 -5.08 11.42
C LEU A 211 12.34 -4.46 12.67
N TYR A 212 11.09 -4.81 13.00
CA TYR A 212 10.38 -4.20 14.12
C TYR A 212 10.97 -4.62 15.47
N THR A 213 11.45 -5.86 15.61
CA THR A 213 12.18 -6.30 16.79
C THR A 213 13.47 -5.52 16.99
N LEU A 214 14.24 -5.28 15.92
CA LEU A 214 15.45 -4.46 16.00
C LEU A 214 15.11 -3.00 16.36
N LEU A 215 14.11 -2.40 15.71
CA LEU A 215 13.67 -1.03 16.05
C LEU A 215 13.25 -0.93 17.52
N LEU A 216 12.48 -1.89 18.04
CA LEU A 216 12.10 -1.97 19.45
C LEU A 216 13.32 -2.13 20.37
N ALA A 217 14.27 -3.00 20.02
CA ALA A 217 15.46 -3.25 20.83
C ALA A 217 16.38 -2.03 20.91
N PHE A 218 16.56 -1.29 19.80
CA PHE A 218 17.45 -0.13 19.74
C PHE A 218 16.80 1.17 20.21
N PHE A 219 15.50 1.36 19.99
CA PHE A 219 14.79 2.63 20.24
C PHE A 219 13.79 2.57 21.39
N GLY A 220 13.68 1.41 22.06
CA GLY A 220 12.98 1.25 23.32
C GLY A 220 11.45 1.16 23.22
N PRO A 221 10.75 1.12 24.37
CA PRO A 221 9.34 0.71 24.45
C PRO A 221 8.36 1.67 23.76
N LYS A 222 8.75 2.91 23.44
CA LYS A 222 7.92 3.83 22.62
C LYS A 222 7.56 3.21 21.26
N MET A 223 8.39 2.29 20.75
CA MET A 223 8.12 1.56 19.50
C MET A 223 6.87 0.68 19.58
N LEU A 224 6.47 0.23 20.77
CA LEU A 224 5.22 -0.52 20.97
C LEU A 224 3.97 0.32 20.69
N VAL A 225 4.09 1.65 20.70
CA VAL A 225 3.02 2.59 20.34
C VAL A 225 3.22 3.11 18.92
N PHE A 226 4.44 3.54 18.60
CA PHE A 226 4.75 4.17 17.31
C PHE A 226 4.55 3.22 16.11
N LEU A 227 5.09 2.00 16.17
CA LEU A 227 5.07 1.06 15.04
C LEU A 227 3.66 0.57 14.70
N PRO A 228 2.79 0.21 15.67
CA PRO A 228 1.42 -0.17 15.36
C PRO A 228 0.59 0.97 14.75
N ILE A 229 0.78 2.23 15.19
CA ILE A 229 0.02 3.37 14.65
C ILE A 229 0.37 3.61 13.19
N GLN A 230 1.66 3.71 12.85
CA GLN A 230 2.06 3.94 11.46
C GLN A 230 1.62 2.78 10.54
N MET A 231 1.72 1.54 11.05
CA MET A 231 1.32 0.34 10.31
C MET A 231 -0.17 0.33 10.03
N ALA A 232 -0.99 0.51 11.07
CA ALA A 232 -2.45 0.54 10.94
C ALA A 232 -2.91 1.69 10.04
N PHE A 233 -2.26 2.85 10.12
CA PHE A 233 -2.62 3.99 9.27
C PHE A 233 -2.16 3.81 7.82
N GLY A 234 -1.06 3.09 7.57
CA GLY A 234 -0.66 2.67 6.22
C GLY A 234 -1.65 1.67 5.61
N TRP A 235 -2.08 0.67 6.39
CA TRP A 235 -3.14 -0.26 5.95
C TRP A 235 -4.44 0.48 5.67
N TRP A 236 -4.79 1.45 6.53
CA TRP A 236 -5.97 2.28 6.34
C TRP A 236 -5.97 3.04 5.01
N GLN A 237 -4.81 3.48 4.49
CA GLN A 237 -4.75 4.13 3.18
C GLN A 237 -5.17 3.17 2.05
N LEU A 238 -4.61 1.95 2.03
CA LEU A 238 -4.98 0.94 1.04
C LEU A 238 -6.44 0.51 1.19
N THR A 239 -6.89 0.24 2.42
CA THR A 239 -8.30 -0.09 2.69
C THR A 239 -9.23 1.05 2.24
N SER A 240 -8.83 2.31 2.38
CA SER A 240 -9.61 3.46 1.92
C SER A 240 -9.69 3.52 0.38
N ALA A 241 -8.59 3.22 -0.31
CA ALA A 241 -8.57 3.11 -1.77
C ALA A 241 -9.51 1.98 -2.24
N ASN A 242 -9.31 0.76 -1.73
CA ASN A 242 -10.15 -0.41 -2.03
C ASN A 242 -11.64 -0.11 -1.79
N TYR A 243 -11.96 0.56 -0.68
CA TYR A 243 -13.34 0.91 -0.34
C TYR A 243 -13.99 1.84 -1.36
N ILE A 244 -13.26 2.86 -1.83
CA ILE A 244 -13.79 3.83 -2.80
C ILE A 244 -13.82 3.22 -4.18
N GLU A 245 -12.75 2.56 -4.60
CA GLU A 245 -12.56 1.99 -5.93
C GLU A 245 -13.55 0.86 -6.26
N HIS A 246 -14.11 0.19 -5.25
CA HIS A 246 -15.07 -0.91 -5.44
C HIS A 246 -16.45 -0.66 -4.82
N TYR A 247 -16.77 0.58 -4.45
CA TYR A 247 -17.99 0.85 -3.69
C TYR A 247 -19.27 0.47 -4.44
N GLY A 248 -19.97 -0.55 -3.94
CA GLY A 248 -21.29 -0.93 -4.45
C GLY A 248 -21.28 -1.59 -5.83
N LEU A 249 -20.12 -1.99 -6.34
CA LEU A 249 -19.97 -2.64 -7.64
C LEU A 249 -20.04 -4.17 -7.49
N LEU A 250 -20.78 -4.82 -8.39
CA LEU A 250 -20.95 -6.27 -8.39
C LEU A 250 -21.11 -6.77 -9.84
N ARG A 251 -20.28 -7.71 -10.23
CA ARG A 251 -20.35 -8.44 -11.50
C ARG A 251 -21.62 -9.25 -11.58
N GLU A 252 -22.17 -9.36 -12.79
CA GLU A 252 -23.31 -10.23 -13.02
C GLU A 252 -22.92 -11.70 -12.85
N LYS A 253 -23.79 -12.46 -12.17
CA LYS A 253 -23.66 -13.91 -12.07
C LYS A 253 -24.38 -14.56 -13.26
N MET A 254 -23.61 -15.21 -14.12
CA MET A 254 -24.10 -15.88 -15.31
C MET A 254 -24.89 -17.16 -14.99
N ALA A 255 -25.61 -17.67 -15.99
CA ALA A 255 -26.45 -18.88 -15.86
C ALA A 255 -25.68 -20.15 -15.47
N ASP A 256 -24.39 -20.22 -15.79
CA ASP A 256 -23.49 -21.33 -15.41
C ASP A 256 -23.00 -21.24 -13.95
N GLY A 257 -23.40 -20.18 -13.23
CA GLY A 257 -23.03 -19.91 -11.84
C GLY A 257 -21.71 -19.17 -11.66
N ARG A 258 -20.98 -18.85 -12.74
CA ARG A 258 -19.76 -18.04 -12.71
C ARG A 258 -20.10 -16.56 -12.80
N TYR A 259 -19.20 -15.70 -12.33
CA TYR A 259 -19.30 -14.26 -12.57
C TYR A 259 -18.76 -13.93 -13.96
N GLU A 260 -19.40 -12.98 -14.65
CA GLU A 260 -18.91 -12.45 -15.94
C GLU A 260 -17.47 -11.95 -15.84
N HIS A 261 -16.72 -11.81 -16.93
CA HIS A 261 -15.36 -11.25 -16.85
C HIS A 261 -15.35 -9.82 -16.28
N GLN A 262 -14.25 -9.44 -15.63
CA GLN A 262 -14.04 -8.06 -15.20
C GLN A 262 -14.05 -7.12 -16.41
N LYS A 263 -14.54 -5.89 -16.20
CA LYS A 263 -14.80 -4.85 -17.19
C LYS A 263 -14.56 -3.48 -16.53
N PRO A 264 -14.36 -2.40 -17.29
CA PRO A 264 -14.07 -1.09 -16.70
C PRO A 264 -15.09 -0.56 -15.70
N HIS A 265 -16.39 -0.90 -15.83
CA HIS A 265 -17.41 -0.47 -14.86
C HIS A 265 -17.44 -1.29 -13.55
N HIS A 266 -16.52 -2.25 -13.39
CA HIS A 266 -16.35 -3.01 -12.14
C HIS A 266 -15.36 -2.35 -11.17
N SER A 267 -14.88 -1.15 -11.49
CA SER A 267 -14.16 -0.26 -10.58
C SER A 267 -14.52 1.20 -10.83
N TRP A 268 -14.38 2.02 -9.80
CA TRP A 268 -14.40 3.48 -9.90
C TRP A 268 -13.00 3.99 -10.22
N ASN A 269 -12.92 5.06 -11.02
CA ASN A 269 -11.67 5.75 -11.32
C ASN A 269 -11.66 7.17 -10.73
N SER A 270 -10.47 7.70 -10.51
CA SER A 270 -10.21 9.13 -10.37
C SER A 270 -9.16 9.57 -11.39
N ASN A 271 -9.48 10.62 -12.15
CA ASN A 271 -8.65 11.11 -13.25
C ASN A 271 -7.78 12.32 -12.87
N HIS A 272 -7.70 12.65 -11.59
CA HIS A 272 -6.92 13.81 -11.12
C HIS A 272 -5.44 13.67 -11.43
N ILE A 273 -4.85 14.71 -12.04
CA ILE A 273 -3.49 14.66 -12.58
C ILE A 273 -2.45 14.47 -11.47
N VAL A 274 -2.54 15.28 -10.40
CA VAL A 274 -1.49 15.33 -9.37
C VAL A 274 -1.53 14.06 -8.52
N SER A 275 -2.72 13.65 -8.08
CA SER A 275 -2.88 12.39 -7.34
C SER A 275 -2.43 11.17 -8.15
N ASN A 276 -2.76 11.09 -9.45
CA ASN A 276 -2.31 9.98 -10.29
C ASN A 276 -0.78 9.94 -10.43
N LEU A 277 -0.10 11.07 -10.55
CA LEU A 277 1.37 11.08 -10.58
C LEU A 277 1.98 10.58 -9.26
N VAL A 278 1.41 10.93 -8.12
CA VAL A 278 1.89 10.53 -6.79
C VAL A 278 1.59 9.06 -6.50
N LEU A 279 0.44 8.56 -6.95
CA LEU A 279 -0.07 7.22 -6.67
C LEU A 279 0.29 6.19 -7.75
N PHE A 280 1.15 6.53 -8.72
CA PHE A 280 1.49 5.70 -9.87
C PHE A 280 0.27 5.29 -10.73
N HIS A 281 -0.63 6.23 -10.94
CA HIS A 281 -1.89 6.06 -11.70
C HIS A 281 -2.81 4.97 -11.15
N LEU A 282 -2.60 4.53 -9.90
CA LEU A 282 -3.44 3.52 -9.25
C LEU A 282 -4.93 3.87 -9.32
N GLN A 283 -5.27 5.16 -9.29
CA GLN A 283 -6.65 5.63 -9.33
C GLN A 283 -7.33 5.46 -10.69
N ARG A 284 -6.60 5.15 -11.77
CA ARG A 284 -7.17 4.66 -13.04
C ARG A 284 -7.42 3.16 -12.94
N HIS A 285 -8.20 2.77 -11.93
CA HIS A 285 -8.28 1.41 -11.42
C HIS A 285 -8.90 0.40 -12.39
N SER A 286 -9.75 0.85 -13.31
CA SER A 286 -10.30 -0.02 -14.36
C SER A 286 -9.26 -0.50 -15.35
N ASP A 287 -8.31 0.35 -15.75
CA ASP A 287 -7.19 -0.03 -16.60
C ASP A 287 -6.24 -0.96 -15.84
N HIS A 288 -6.09 -0.75 -14.53
CA HIS A 288 -5.28 -1.60 -13.65
C HIS A 288 -5.79 -3.06 -13.59
N HIS A 289 -7.10 -3.27 -13.70
CA HIS A 289 -7.70 -4.61 -13.68
C HIS A 289 -7.86 -5.27 -15.05
N ALA A 290 -7.64 -4.53 -16.15
CA ALA A 290 -7.87 -4.99 -17.52
C ALA A 290 -6.80 -5.97 -18.04
#